data_AF-A0A5J5L0J0-F1
#
_entry.id   AF-A0A5J5L0J0-F1
#
_cell.length_a   1.000
_cell.length_b   1.000
_cell.length_c   1.000
_cell.angle_alpha   90.00
_cell.angle_beta   90.00
_cell.angle_gamma   90.00
#
_symmetry.space_group_name_H-M   'P 1'
#
loop_
_entity.id
_entity.type
_entity.pdbx_description
1 polymer ?
#
loop_
_entity_poly.entity_id
_entity_poly.type
_entity_poly.pdbx_seq_one_letter_code
_entity_poly.pdbx_strand_id
1 'polypeptide(L)'
;MVTIPEIVTFDDEAPPVGVSPWVVPPSTSRIDVVAADPSWPSVFDALANSLRSHLAGRALDIIHVGSTSVPGLDAKPVIDIDLIVADPAAEGEWLPALEQAGFVLTVREPWWHEHRMLEHDNPRANVHVFGPNAAEPWKHRIFRDHLRRDGHDRSLYAAAKKTASEESHVRGETVMDYNRRKQEVIREIYARAFASAGLT
;
A
#
# COMPACT_ATOMS: atom_id res chain seq x y z
N MET A 1 -17.31 -6.47 -11.27
CA MET A 1 -16.38 -7.59 -11.04
C MET A 1 -15.09 -7.26 -11.75
N VAL A 2 -13.97 -7.32 -11.03
CA VAL A 2 -12.61 -7.11 -11.58
C VAL A 2 -12.26 -8.26 -12.53
N THR A 3 -11.57 -7.96 -13.62
CA THR A 3 -11.11 -8.93 -14.62
C THR A 3 -9.62 -9.27 -14.45
N ILE A 4 -9.19 -10.43 -14.96
CA ILE A 4 -7.77 -10.82 -14.93
C ILE A 4 -6.87 -9.80 -15.63
N PRO A 5 -7.20 -9.29 -16.85
CA PRO A 5 -6.41 -8.25 -17.49
C PRO A 5 -6.16 -7.03 -16.59
N GLU A 6 -7.17 -6.55 -15.86
CA GLU A 6 -7.02 -5.41 -14.94
C GLU A 6 -6.11 -5.72 -13.74
N ILE A 7 -6.05 -6.99 -13.30
CA ILE A 7 -5.18 -7.42 -12.21
C ILE A 7 -3.72 -7.55 -12.66
N VAL A 8 -3.47 -8.07 -13.87
CA VAL A 8 -2.10 -8.37 -14.32
C VAL A 8 -1.43 -7.21 -15.06
N THR A 9 -2.19 -6.19 -15.44
CA THR A 9 -1.63 -4.93 -15.97
C THR A 9 -1.45 -3.92 -14.85
N PHE A 10 -0.52 -3.00 -15.04
CA PHE A 10 -0.35 -1.86 -14.15
C PHE A 10 -0.79 -0.61 -14.88
N ASP A 11 -1.66 0.14 -14.23
CA ASP A 11 -2.04 1.45 -14.69
C ASP A 11 -1.16 2.48 -13.99
N ASP A 12 -0.18 3.00 -14.74
CA ASP A 12 0.76 4.02 -14.28
C ASP A 12 0.24 5.43 -14.68
N GLU A 13 -1.08 5.61 -14.75
CA GLU A 13 -1.73 6.89 -15.09
C GLU A 13 -1.22 8.03 -14.21
N ALA A 14 -0.57 9.00 -14.86
CA ALA A 14 -0.14 10.22 -14.20
C ALA A 14 -1.37 11.04 -13.76
N PRO A 15 -1.27 11.82 -12.67
CA PRO A 15 -2.30 12.77 -12.32
C PRO A 15 -2.68 13.66 -13.52
N PRO A 16 -3.98 13.94 -13.73
CA PRO A 16 -4.41 14.87 -14.77
C PRO A 16 -3.68 16.21 -14.66
N VAL A 17 -3.41 16.83 -15.80
CA VAL A 17 -2.62 18.08 -15.85
C VAL A 17 -3.25 19.13 -14.93
N GLY A 18 -2.46 19.64 -14.00
CA GLY A 18 -2.87 20.68 -13.04
C GLY A 18 -3.61 20.16 -11.80
N VAL A 19 -3.74 18.84 -11.64
CA VAL A 19 -4.36 18.21 -10.47
C VAL A 19 -3.29 17.64 -9.54
N SER A 20 -3.42 17.90 -8.24
CA SER A 20 -2.57 17.32 -7.20
C SER A 20 -3.36 16.24 -6.44
N PRO A 21 -2.76 15.07 -6.17
CA PRO A 21 -3.39 14.05 -5.33
C PRO A 21 -3.38 14.45 -3.85
N TRP A 22 -2.43 15.29 -3.42
CA TRP A 22 -2.24 15.65 -2.03
C TRP A 22 -3.33 16.59 -1.49
N VAL A 23 -3.99 16.17 -0.41
CA VAL A 23 -4.91 16.99 0.39
C VAL A 23 -4.15 17.76 1.48
N VAL A 24 -3.12 17.12 2.04
CA VAL A 24 -2.14 17.75 2.91
C VAL A 24 -0.74 17.53 2.34
N PRO A 25 0.21 18.46 2.55
CA PRO A 25 1.57 18.26 2.10
C PRO A 25 2.18 16.99 2.71
N PRO A 26 2.93 16.18 1.94
CA PRO A 26 3.56 14.98 2.46
C PRO A 26 4.56 15.32 3.57
N SER A 27 4.55 14.53 4.65
CA SER A 27 5.52 14.64 5.74
C SER A 27 6.91 14.20 5.29
N THR A 28 7.94 14.97 5.63
CA THR A 28 9.36 14.69 5.29
C THR A 28 10.07 13.84 6.34
N SER A 29 9.33 13.22 7.26
CA SER A 29 9.91 12.45 8.37
C SER A 29 10.77 11.28 7.85
N ARG A 30 12.03 11.20 8.27
CA ARG A 30 12.89 10.04 7.98
C ARG A 30 12.28 8.80 8.63
N ILE A 31 11.82 7.88 7.80
CA ILE A 31 11.43 6.54 8.23
C ILE A 31 12.53 5.60 7.77
N ASP A 32 13.41 5.23 8.69
CA ASP A 32 14.47 4.27 8.42
C ASP A 32 13.90 2.85 8.34
N VAL A 33 14.53 1.99 7.53
CA VAL A 33 14.21 0.56 7.47
C VAL A 33 14.72 -0.10 8.75
N VAL A 34 13.86 -0.86 9.42
CA VAL A 34 14.17 -1.63 10.63
C VAL A 34 14.10 -3.12 10.36
N ALA A 35 14.73 -3.90 11.25
CA ALA A 35 14.62 -5.35 11.25
C ALA A 35 13.14 -5.78 11.35
N ALA A 36 12.78 -6.87 10.69
CA ALA A 36 11.42 -7.41 10.75
C ALA A 36 10.93 -7.59 12.20
N ASP A 37 9.80 -6.98 12.52
CA ASP A 37 9.21 -7.04 13.86
C ASP A 37 8.06 -8.07 13.89
N PRO A 38 8.13 -9.12 14.74
CA PRO A 38 7.07 -10.13 14.83
C PRO A 38 5.76 -9.58 15.41
N SER A 39 5.74 -8.37 15.96
CA SER A 39 4.53 -7.71 16.47
C SER A 39 3.68 -7.05 15.38
N TRP A 40 4.20 -6.78 14.17
CA TRP A 40 3.45 -6.09 13.11
C TRP A 40 2.07 -6.69 12.79
N PRO A 41 1.87 -8.02 12.75
CA PRO A 41 0.54 -8.60 12.58
C PRO A 41 -0.44 -8.19 13.68
N SER A 42 0.00 -8.16 14.94
CA SER A 42 -0.84 -7.72 16.07
C SER A 42 -1.15 -6.22 16.04
N VAL A 43 -0.21 -5.41 15.54
CA VAL A 43 -0.44 -3.97 15.33
C VAL A 43 -1.47 -3.77 14.22
N PHE A 44 -1.37 -4.53 13.13
CA PHE A 44 -2.40 -4.56 12.08
C PHE A 44 -3.77 -4.98 12.65
N ASP A 45 -3.84 -6.04 13.45
CA ASP A 45 -5.11 -6.52 14.02
C ASP A 45 -5.78 -5.44 14.88
N ALA A 46 -5.01 -4.70 15.68
CA ALA A 46 -5.51 -3.59 16.47
C ALA A 46 -6.07 -2.45 15.59
N LEU A 47 -5.34 -2.06 14.55
CA LEU A 47 -5.78 -1.05 13.57
C LEU A 47 -7.04 -1.51 12.81
N ALA A 48 -7.05 -2.74 12.32
CA ALA A 48 -8.19 -3.31 11.60
C ALA A 48 -9.44 -3.38 12.49
N ASN A 49 -9.29 -3.71 13.77
CA ASN A 49 -10.40 -3.69 14.71
C ASN A 49 -10.93 -2.27 14.97
N SER A 50 -10.03 -1.27 15.10
CA SER A 50 -10.42 0.13 15.20
C SER A 50 -11.17 0.61 13.95
N LEU A 51 -10.69 0.28 12.75
CA LEU A 51 -11.36 0.60 11.50
C LEU A 51 -12.76 -0.04 11.44
N ARG A 52 -12.88 -1.35 11.75
CA ARG A 52 -14.18 -2.05 11.76
C ARG A 52 -15.17 -1.43 12.74
N SER A 53 -14.73 -1.09 13.95
CA SER A 53 -15.62 -0.55 14.98
C SER A 53 -16.17 0.82 14.59
N HIS A 54 -15.32 1.71 14.04
CA HIS A 54 -15.74 3.06 13.66
C HIS A 54 -16.59 3.07 12.38
N LEU A 55 -16.32 2.17 11.44
CA LEU A 55 -17.06 2.11 10.17
C LEU A 55 -18.46 1.48 10.31
N ALA A 56 -18.78 0.85 11.44
CA ALA A 56 -20.10 0.31 11.77
C ALA A 56 -20.71 -0.56 10.64
N GLY A 57 -19.90 -1.45 10.05
CA GLY A 57 -20.32 -2.35 8.97
C GLY A 57 -20.13 -1.82 7.54
N ARG A 58 -19.59 -0.61 7.36
CA ARG A 58 -19.26 -0.07 6.02
C ARG A 58 -17.95 -0.61 5.42
N ALA A 59 -17.09 -1.21 6.25
CA ALA A 59 -15.92 -1.92 5.75
C ALA A 59 -16.35 -3.26 5.13
N LEU A 60 -16.19 -3.40 3.83
CA LEU A 60 -16.42 -4.63 3.10
C LEU A 60 -15.28 -5.63 3.29
N ASP A 61 -14.04 -5.13 3.36
CA ASP A 61 -12.84 -5.93 3.63
C ASP A 61 -11.73 -5.04 4.19
N ILE A 62 -10.81 -5.63 4.98
CA ILE A 62 -9.64 -4.94 5.55
C ILE A 62 -8.45 -5.89 5.51
N ILE A 63 -7.40 -5.52 4.79
CA ILE A 63 -6.31 -6.43 4.46
C ILE A 63 -4.96 -5.83 4.81
N HIS A 64 -4.14 -6.59 5.53
CA HIS A 64 -2.75 -6.24 5.76
C HIS A 64 -1.94 -6.45 4.50
N VAL A 65 -1.33 -5.39 3.98
CA VAL A 65 -0.52 -5.42 2.76
C VAL A 65 0.84 -4.75 3.02
N GLY A 66 1.62 -4.51 1.96
CA GLY A 66 2.95 -3.93 2.08
C GLY A 66 3.97 -4.86 2.76
N SER A 67 5.16 -4.33 3.04
CA SER A 67 6.28 -5.13 3.55
C SER A 67 6.05 -5.68 4.96
N THR A 68 5.36 -4.92 5.82
CA THR A 68 5.11 -5.32 7.22
C THR A 68 4.16 -6.51 7.35
N SER A 69 3.45 -6.84 6.26
CA SER A 69 2.63 -8.03 6.17
C SER A 69 3.43 -9.30 5.82
N VAL A 70 4.72 -9.21 5.50
CA VAL A 70 5.57 -10.37 5.15
C VAL A 70 6.48 -10.73 6.33
N PRO A 71 6.31 -11.89 6.99
CA PRO A 71 7.16 -12.28 8.11
C PRO A 71 8.64 -12.38 7.71
N GLY A 72 9.50 -11.84 8.58
CA GLY A 72 10.96 -11.84 8.40
C GLY A 72 11.49 -10.85 7.35
N LEU A 73 10.66 -9.94 6.84
CA LEU A 73 11.08 -8.94 5.86
C LEU A 73 11.31 -7.57 6.52
N ASP A 74 12.56 -7.10 6.49
CA ASP A 74 12.91 -5.76 6.96
C ASP A 74 12.12 -4.67 6.21
N ALA A 75 11.61 -3.69 6.95
CA ALA A 75 10.69 -2.70 6.41
C ALA A 75 10.75 -1.39 7.18
N LYS A 76 10.16 -0.35 6.58
CA LYS A 76 9.74 0.83 7.34
C LYS A 76 8.65 0.37 8.33
N PRO A 77 8.68 0.79 9.60
CA PRO A 77 7.69 0.40 10.60
C PRO A 77 6.38 1.18 10.41
N VAL A 78 5.72 0.96 9.28
CA VAL A 78 4.42 1.52 8.91
C VAL A 78 3.54 0.38 8.43
N ILE A 79 2.33 0.26 8.98
CA ILE A 79 1.37 -0.76 8.60
C ILE A 79 0.61 -0.27 7.37
N ASP A 80 0.76 -0.95 6.23
CA ASP A 80 -0.04 -0.66 5.03
C ASP A 80 -1.32 -1.52 5.04
N ILE A 81 -2.47 -0.89 4.86
CA ILE A 81 -3.79 -1.50 4.94
C ILE A 81 -4.57 -1.14 3.68
N ASP A 82 -5.14 -2.15 3.00
CA ASP A 82 -6.23 -1.92 2.06
C ASP A 82 -7.54 -1.97 2.84
N LEU A 83 -8.34 -0.91 2.76
CA LEU A 83 -9.70 -0.81 3.25
C LEU A 83 -10.66 -0.78 2.06
N ILE A 84 -11.55 -1.76 1.96
CA ILE A 84 -12.55 -1.81 0.91
C ILE A 84 -13.88 -1.27 1.45
N VAL A 85 -14.42 -0.25 0.80
CA VAL A 85 -15.73 0.34 1.09
C VAL A 85 -16.62 0.25 -0.15
N ALA A 86 -17.93 0.42 0.01
CA ALA A 86 -18.87 0.34 -1.11
C ALA A 86 -18.59 1.39 -2.20
N ASP A 87 -18.34 2.64 -1.78
CA ASP A 87 -18.00 3.75 -2.65
C ASP A 87 -16.95 4.66 -1.96
N PRO A 88 -15.69 4.66 -2.43
CA PRO A 88 -14.65 5.55 -1.91
C PRO A 88 -14.95 7.03 -2.10
N ALA A 89 -15.70 7.41 -3.14
CA ALA A 89 -16.05 8.81 -3.41
C ALA A 89 -17.10 9.34 -2.42
N ALA A 90 -17.89 8.45 -1.80
CA ALA A 90 -18.88 8.77 -0.78
C ALA A 90 -18.23 9.02 0.60
N GLU A 91 -17.21 9.89 0.66
CA GLU A 91 -16.40 10.17 1.85
C GLU A 91 -17.27 10.54 3.07
N GLY A 92 -18.38 11.25 2.88
CA GLY A 92 -19.30 11.61 3.97
C GLY A 92 -19.88 10.42 4.74
N GLU A 93 -19.86 9.21 4.17
CA GLU A 93 -20.37 8.00 4.81
C GLU A 93 -19.36 7.32 5.74
N TRP A 94 -18.06 7.52 5.51
CA TRP A 94 -17.00 6.75 6.19
C TRP A 94 -15.87 7.61 6.75
N LEU A 95 -15.48 8.69 6.07
CA LEU A 95 -14.34 9.53 6.44
C LEU A 95 -14.51 10.16 7.83
N PRO A 96 -15.65 10.77 8.19
CA PRO A 96 -15.79 11.38 9.53
C PRO A 96 -15.59 10.39 10.68
N ALA A 97 -15.94 9.11 10.48
CA ALA A 97 -15.74 8.08 11.49
C ALA A 97 -14.26 7.69 11.64
N LEU A 98 -13.50 7.70 10.54
CA LEU A 98 -12.06 7.44 10.57
C LEU A 98 -11.28 8.65 11.12
N GLU A 99 -11.70 9.87 10.81
CA GLU A 99 -11.12 11.09 11.40
C GLU A 99 -11.30 11.11 12.93
N GLN A 100 -12.46 10.68 13.43
CA GLN A 100 -12.68 10.51 14.88
C GLN A 100 -11.76 9.46 15.51
N ALA A 101 -11.35 8.45 14.74
CA ALA A 101 -10.40 7.44 15.16
C ALA A 101 -8.93 7.89 15.03
N GLY A 102 -8.68 9.12 14.60
CA GLY A 102 -7.34 9.70 14.48
C GLY A 102 -6.66 9.51 13.12
N PHE A 103 -7.38 9.02 12.10
CA PHE A 103 -6.85 8.93 10.74
C PHE A 103 -6.99 10.26 10.01
N VAL A 104 -5.97 10.65 9.26
CA VAL A 104 -5.93 11.91 8.49
C VAL A 104 -5.92 11.58 7.01
N LEU A 105 -6.89 12.10 6.25
CA LEU A 105 -6.88 11.97 4.80
C LEU A 105 -5.73 12.78 4.18
N THR A 106 -4.85 12.09 3.45
CA THR A 106 -3.67 12.70 2.82
C THR A 106 -3.72 12.72 1.31
N VAL A 107 -4.42 11.77 0.68
CA VAL A 107 -4.48 11.64 -0.78
C VAL A 107 -5.90 11.47 -1.30
N ARG A 108 -6.23 12.15 -2.40
CA ARG A 108 -7.38 11.89 -3.27
C ARG A 108 -6.93 11.67 -4.71
N GLU A 109 -7.23 10.50 -5.26
CA GLU A 109 -6.98 10.16 -6.67
C GLU A 109 -8.28 9.68 -7.35
N PRO A 110 -9.26 10.57 -7.63
CA PRO A 110 -10.51 10.19 -8.29
C PRO A 110 -10.30 9.47 -9.63
N TRP A 111 -9.27 9.86 -10.37
CA TRP A 111 -8.94 9.27 -11.67
C TRP A 111 -8.38 7.85 -11.57
N TRP A 112 -7.86 7.45 -10.41
CA TRP A 112 -7.24 6.14 -10.21
C TRP A 112 -8.06 5.34 -9.19
N HIS A 113 -9.10 4.68 -9.71
CA HIS A 113 -10.00 3.82 -8.92
C HIS A 113 -10.71 4.49 -7.73
N GLU A 114 -10.93 5.81 -7.80
CA GLU A 114 -11.42 6.61 -6.67
C GLU A 114 -10.58 6.47 -5.40
N HIS A 115 -9.29 6.16 -5.53
CA HIS A 115 -8.42 5.88 -4.40
C HIS A 115 -8.34 7.06 -3.43
N ARG A 116 -8.35 6.73 -2.14
CA ARG A 116 -8.05 7.66 -1.04
C ARG A 116 -6.97 7.05 -0.17
N MET A 117 -6.07 7.88 0.38
CA MET A 117 -5.12 7.42 1.39
C MET A 117 -5.31 8.20 2.67
N LEU A 118 -5.39 7.50 3.79
CA LEU A 118 -5.33 8.08 5.12
C LEU A 118 -4.05 7.63 5.83
N GLU A 119 -3.52 8.49 6.68
CA GLU A 119 -2.41 8.17 7.57
C GLU A 119 -2.86 8.15 9.02
N HIS A 120 -2.18 7.34 9.83
CA HIS A 120 -2.32 7.35 11.28
C HIS A 120 -0.93 7.47 11.91
N ASP A 121 -0.79 8.30 12.94
CA ASP A 121 0.53 8.62 13.50
C ASP A 121 1.01 7.61 14.54
N ASN A 122 0.10 7.00 15.32
CA ASN A 122 0.50 6.08 16.39
C ASN A 122 -0.59 5.05 16.78
N PRO A 123 -0.50 3.77 16.35
CA PRO A 123 0.60 3.20 15.57
C PRO A 123 0.62 3.74 14.14
N ARG A 124 1.81 3.78 13.53
CA ARG A 124 1.98 4.33 12.18
C ARG A 124 1.32 3.45 11.13
N ALA A 125 0.43 4.01 10.33
CA ALA A 125 -0.26 3.26 9.28
C ALA A 125 -0.59 4.11 8.05
N ASN A 126 -0.63 3.47 6.89
CA ASN A 126 -1.24 3.96 5.68
C ASN A 126 -2.48 3.13 5.40
N VAL A 127 -3.64 3.76 5.22
CA VAL A 127 -4.90 3.12 4.87
C VAL A 127 -5.28 3.54 3.47
N HIS A 128 -5.10 2.65 2.51
CA HIS A 128 -5.54 2.80 1.12
C HIS A 128 -7.01 2.38 1.01
N VAL A 129 -7.87 3.31 0.62
CA VAL A 129 -9.31 3.07 0.48
C VAL A 129 -9.64 2.87 -0.99
N PHE A 130 -10.29 1.73 -1.27
CA PHE A 130 -10.70 1.35 -2.62
C PHE A 130 -12.13 0.82 -2.65
N GLY A 131 -12.73 0.85 -3.84
CA GLY A 131 -14.03 0.23 -4.11
C GLY A 131 -13.91 -1.27 -4.38
N PRO A 132 -15.01 -2.04 -4.35
CA PRO A 132 -15.00 -3.49 -4.56
C PRO A 132 -14.59 -3.91 -5.97
N ASN A 133 -14.57 -2.97 -6.93
CA ASN A 133 -14.17 -3.19 -8.31
C ASN A 133 -12.76 -2.66 -8.64
N ALA A 134 -11.96 -2.26 -7.65
CA ALA A 134 -10.58 -1.87 -7.88
C ALA A 134 -9.66 -3.10 -8.01
N ALA A 135 -8.72 -3.06 -8.96
CA ALA A 135 -7.76 -4.15 -9.16
C ALA A 135 -6.57 -4.10 -8.19
N GLU A 136 -6.21 -2.93 -7.68
CA GLU A 136 -5.03 -2.75 -6.81
C GLU A 136 -5.04 -3.63 -5.55
N PRO A 137 -6.15 -3.78 -4.80
CA PRO A 137 -6.18 -4.70 -3.66
C PRO A 137 -5.88 -6.16 -4.01
N TRP A 138 -6.19 -6.59 -5.25
CA TRP A 138 -5.81 -7.93 -5.71
C TRP A 138 -4.30 -8.03 -5.94
N LYS A 139 -3.71 -7.02 -6.59
CA LYS A 139 -2.26 -6.96 -6.83
C LYS A 139 -1.50 -6.96 -5.51
N HIS A 140 -1.91 -6.13 -4.56
CA HIS A 140 -1.29 -6.05 -3.23
C HIS A 140 -1.31 -7.40 -2.50
N ARG A 141 -2.46 -8.10 -2.50
CA ARG A 141 -2.62 -9.42 -1.90
C ARG A 141 -1.73 -10.47 -2.58
N ILE A 142 -1.75 -10.53 -3.90
CA ILE A 142 -0.96 -11.49 -4.69
C ILE A 142 0.54 -11.29 -4.40
N PHE A 143 1.00 -10.05 -4.41
CA PHE A 143 2.41 -9.72 -4.13
C PHE A 143 2.82 -10.14 -2.73
N ARG A 144 2.04 -9.74 -1.71
CA ARG A 144 2.27 -10.17 -0.31
C ARG A 144 2.37 -11.68 -0.21
N ASP A 145 1.37 -12.37 -0.75
CA ASP A 145 1.23 -13.80 -0.61
C ASP A 145 2.35 -14.55 -1.34
N HIS A 146 2.80 -14.04 -2.49
CA HIS A 146 3.98 -14.53 -3.19
C HIS A 146 5.23 -14.39 -2.32
N LEU A 147 5.50 -13.19 -1.79
CA LEU A 147 6.67 -12.95 -0.93
C LEU A 147 6.67 -13.75 0.38
N ARG A 148 5.49 -14.15 0.88
CA ARG A 148 5.38 -15.04 2.04
C ARG A 148 5.82 -16.47 1.72
N ARG A 149 5.66 -16.93 0.48
CA ARG A 149 5.96 -18.31 0.04
C ARG A 149 7.32 -18.44 -0.64
N ASP A 150 7.75 -17.42 -1.38
CA ASP A 150 8.98 -17.43 -2.14
C ASP A 150 10.12 -16.69 -1.42
N GLY A 151 11.03 -17.46 -0.82
CA GLY A 151 12.19 -16.91 -0.11
C GLY A 151 13.20 -16.19 -1.02
N HIS A 152 13.29 -16.58 -2.30
CA HIS A 152 14.18 -15.95 -3.27
C HIS A 152 13.68 -14.54 -3.59
N ASP A 153 12.42 -14.41 -4.00
CA ASP A 153 11.84 -13.11 -4.36
C ASP A 153 11.67 -12.19 -3.15
N ARG A 154 11.44 -12.75 -1.94
CA ARG A 154 11.52 -11.97 -0.70
C ARG A 154 12.90 -11.37 -0.49
N SER A 155 13.96 -12.14 -0.73
CA SER A 155 15.34 -11.67 -0.58
C SER A 155 15.70 -10.63 -1.65
N LEU A 156 15.27 -10.87 -2.90
CA LEU A 156 15.44 -9.93 -4.01
C LEU A 156 14.75 -8.59 -3.73
N TYR A 157 13.51 -8.63 -3.24
CA TYR A 157 12.76 -7.44 -2.85
C TYR A 157 13.43 -6.68 -1.69
N ALA A 158 13.93 -7.39 -0.68
CA ALA A 158 14.67 -6.78 0.42
C ALA A 158 15.94 -6.06 -0.06
N ALA A 159 16.72 -6.71 -0.93
CA ALA A 159 17.92 -6.13 -1.53
C ALA A 159 17.60 -4.89 -2.36
N ALA A 160 16.59 -4.94 -3.22
CA ALA A 160 16.17 -3.81 -4.03
C ALA A 160 15.74 -2.60 -3.17
N LYS A 161 15.02 -2.82 -2.07
CA LYS A 161 14.68 -1.75 -1.11
C LYS A 161 15.91 -1.11 -0.48
N LYS A 162 16.88 -1.93 -0.07
CA LYS A 162 18.11 -1.48 0.56
C LYS A 162 18.96 -0.65 -0.40
N THR A 163 19.22 -1.17 -1.60
CA THR A 163 19.96 -0.45 -2.66
C THR A 163 19.29 0.87 -2.99
N ALA A 164 17.97 0.89 -3.16
CA ALA A 164 17.24 2.12 -3.43
C ALA A 164 17.40 3.14 -2.29
N SER A 165 17.29 2.70 -1.04
CA SER A 165 17.46 3.58 0.14
C SER A 165 18.89 4.15 0.26
N GLU A 166 19.91 3.34 -0.03
CA GLU A 166 21.32 3.73 0.04
C GLU A 166 21.68 4.71 -1.08
N GLU A 167 21.23 4.46 -2.31
CA GLU A 167 21.50 5.34 -3.46
C GLU A 167 20.84 6.71 -3.31
N SER A 168 19.63 6.80 -2.76
CA SER A 168 18.97 8.07 -2.43
C SER A 168 19.77 8.93 -1.44
N HIS A 169 20.46 8.31 -0.48
CA HIS A 169 21.28 9.04 0.48
C HIS A 169 22.63 9.49 -0.11
N VAL A 170 23.18 8.74 -1.07
CA VAL A 170 24.54 8.97 -1.59
C VAL A 170 24.59 10.00 -2.72
N ARG A 171 23.60 10.01 -3.63
CA ARG A 171 23.78 10.67 -4.93
C ARG A 171 23.14 12.04 -5.09
N GLY A 172 22.28 12.48 -4.17
CA GLY A 172 21.45 13.68 -4.39
C GLY A 172 20.62 13.59 -5.70
N GLU A 173 20.42 12.37 -6.22
CA GLU A 173 19.65 12.07 -7.43
C GLU A 173 18.17 12.37 -7.19
N THR A 174 17.43 12.66 -8.26
CA THR A 174 16.00 12.92 -8.19
C THR A 174 15.23 11.66 -7.78
N VAL A 175 14.08 11.82 -7.11
CA VAL A 175 13.17 10.73 -6.71
C VAL A 175 12.75 9.82 -7.90
N MET A 176 12.88 10.31 -9.14
CA MET A 176 12.48 9.59 -10.35
C MET A 176 13.41 8.43 -10.75
N ASP A 177 14.73 8.57 -10.61
CA ASP A 177 15.67 7.48 -10.93
C ASP A 177 15.66 6.39 -9.83
N TYR A 178 15.43 6.81 -8.58
CA TYR A 178 15.16 5.96 -7.42
C TYR A 178 13.94 5.06 -7.62
N ASN A 179 12.82 5.63 -8.07
CA ASN A 179 11.59 4.87 -8.28
C ASN A 179 11.73 3.87 -9.44
N ARG A 180 12.44 4.22 -10.52
CA ARG A 180 12.55 3.37 -11.72
C ARG A 180 13.24 2.03 -11.46
N ARG A 181 14.42 2.02 -10.80
CA ARG A 181 15.18 0.78 -10.52
C ARG A 181 14.42 -0.16 -9.58
N LYS A 182 13.77 0.41 -8.56
CA LYS A 182 12.93 -0.35 -7.64
C LYS A 182 11.69 -0.91 -8.34
N GLN A 183 11.08 -0.12 -9.22
CA GLN A 183 9.87 -0.50 -9.96
C GLN A 183 10.15 -1.67 -10.91
N GLU A 184 11.30 -1.73 -11.57
CA GLU A 184 11.68 -2.85 -12.44
C GLU A 184 11.70 -4.19 -11.67
N VAL A 185 12.42 -4.27 -10.55
CA VAL A 185 12.47 -5.48 -9.72
C VAL A 185 11.09 -5.86 -9.19
N ILE A 186 10.29 -4.88 -8.77
CA ILE A 186 8.91 -5.12 -8.32
C ILE A 186 8.07 -5.70 -9.44
N ARG A 187 8.17 -5.17 -10.67
CA ARG A 187 7.41 -5.65 -11.84
C ARG A 187 7.82 -7.07 -12.23
N GLU A 188 9.10 -7.42 -12.14
CA GLU A 188 9.57 -8.79 -12.35
C GLU A 188 9.01 -9.77 -11.31
N ILE A 189 9.01 -9.39 -10.04
CA ILE A 189 8.42 -10.20 -8.97
C ILE A 189 6.91 -10.35 -9.20
N TYR A 190 6.22 -9.28 -9.58
CA TYR A 190 4.80 -9.34 -9.92
C TYR A 190 4.51 -10.29 -11.08
N ALA A 191 5.32 -10.27 -12.15
CA ALA A 191 5.15 -11.22 -13.25
C ALA A 191 5.22 -12.67 -12.77
N ARG A 192 6.18 -12.99 -11.88
CA ARG A 192 6.28 -14.33 -11.25
C ARG A 192 5.12 -14.62 -10.30
N ALA A 193 4.68 -13.62 -9.53
CA ALA A 193 3.55 -13.74 -8.61
C ALA A 193 2.23 -14.02 -9.34
N PHE A 194 1.98 -13.32 -10.47
CA PHE A 194 0.81 -13.56 -11.31
C PHE A 194 0.83 -14.95 -11.95
N ALA A 195 1.99 -15.39 -12.46
CA ALA A 195 2.16 -16.74 -12.99
C ALA A 195 1.94 -17.80 -11.89
N SER A 196 2.49 -17.61 -10.70
CA SER A 196 2.28 -18.52 -9.56
C SER A 196 0.83 -18.56 -9.08
N ALA A 197 0.08 -17.47 -9.26
CA ALA A 197 -1.36 -17.39 -8.97
C ALA A 197 -2.24 -17.93 -10.12
N GLY A 198 -1.65 -18.36 -11.25
CA GLY A 198 -2.38 -18.88 -12.41
C GLY A 198 -3.13 -17.81 -13.21
N LEU A 199 -2.67 -16.56 -13.15
CA LEU A 199 -3.30 -15.41 -13.82
C LEU A 199 -2.65 -15.07 -15.18
N THR A 200 -1.51 -15.69 -15.49
CA THR A 200 -0.76 -15.54 -16.74
C THR A 200 -0.18 -16.86 -17.18
#